data_AF-U1MQL0-F1
#
_entry.id   AF-U1MQL0-F1
#
_cell.length_a   1.000
_cell.length_b   1.000
_cell.length_c   1.000
_cell.angle_alpha   90.00
_cell.angle_beta   90.00
_cell.angle_gamma   90.00
#
_symmetry.space_group_name_H-M   'P 1'
#
loop_
_entity.id
_entity.type
_entity.pdbx_description
1 polymer ?
#
loop_
_entity_poly.entity_id
_entity_poly.type
_entity_poly.pdbx_seq_one_letter_code
_entity_poly.pdbx_strand_id
1 'polypeptide(L)'
;MKRSNPWSWWAFWIGLLGLVLMPIPLFVGLILGGGLAAIAAILAVIGLFKSRHAGGRGIAPAVVAIVFVLLTYGGISIGGGVIW
;
A
#
# COMPACT_ATOMS: atom_id res chain seq x y z
N MET A 1 19.79 -19.78 0.97
CA MET A 1 18.75 -19.01 0.25
C MET A 1 18.10 -18.01 1.20
N LYS A 2 18.29 -16.70 1.01
CA LYS A 2 17.59 -15.66 1.80
C LYS A 2 16.10 -15.76 1.49
N ARG A 3 15.31 -16.41 2.36
CA ARG A 3 13.83 -16.36 2.27
C ARG A 3 13.40 -14.90 2.41
N SER A 4 13.05 -14.27 1.29
CA SER A 4 12.34 -13.00 1.27
C SER A 4 10.92 -13.22 1.79
N ASN A 5 10.30 -12.18 2.35
CA ASN A 5 8.88 -12.22 2.70
C ASN A 5 8.08 -11.69 1.49
N PRO A 6 7.52 -12.56 0.63
CA PRO A 6 6.84 -12.13 -0.57
C PRO A 6 5.65 -11.23 -0.25
N TRP A 7 4.95 -11.45 0.86
CA TRP A 7 3.78 -10.67 1.27
C TRP A 7 4.09 -9.19 1.46
N SER A 8 5.22 -8.87 2.08
CA SER A 8 5.65 -7.49 2.27
C SER A 8 6.01 -6.81 0.94
N TRP A 9 6.57 -7.55 -0.01
CA TRP A 9 6.88 -7.03 -1.34
C TRP A 9 5.64 -6.81 -2.18
N TRP A 10 4.66 -7.72 -2.12
CA TRP A 10 3.35 -7.51 -2.75
C TRP A 10 2.64 -6.28 -2.15
N ALA A 11 2.67 -6.11 -0.83
CA ALA A 11 2.14 -4.92 -0.18
C ALA A 11 2.79 -3.64 -0.72
N PHE A 12 4.12 -3.64 -0.85
CA PHE A 12 4.88 -2.51 -1.39
C PHE A 12 4.45 -2.17 -2.82
N TRP A 13 4.45 -3.13 -3.73
CA TRP A 13 4.14 -2.88 -5.14
C TRP A 13 2.69 -2.46 -5.37
N ILE A 14 1.75 -3.11 -4.67
CA ILE A 14 0.32 -2.77 -4.77
C ILE A 14 0.07 -1.39 -4.17
N GLY A 15 0.70 -1.07 -3.03
CA GLY A 15 0.60 0.26 -2.41
C GLY A 15 1.16 1.36 -3.32
N LEU A 16 2.31 1.10 -3.95
CA LEU A 16 2.92 2.02 -4.91
C LEU A 16 2.00 2.23 -6.12
N LEU A 17 1.45 1.16 -6.67
CA LEU A 17 0.52 1.24 -7.80
C LEU A 17 -0.73 2.04 -7.42
N GLY A 18 -1.32 1.79 -6.25
CA GLY A 18 -2.47 2.54 -5.75
C GLY A 18 -2.16 4.03 -5.59
N LEU A 19 -0.99 4.37 -5.04
CA LEU A 19 -0.54 5.75 -4.90
C LEU A 19 -0.30 6.45 -6.24
N VAL A 20 0.31 5.77 -7.19
CA VAL A 20 0.60 6.31 -8.54
C VAL A 20 -0.68 6.50 -9.35
N LEU A 21 -1.68 5.63 -9.19
CA LEU A 21 -2.96 5.72 -9.90
C LEU A 21 -3.93 6.71 -9.23
N MET A 22 -3.71 7.09 -7.98
CA MET A 22 -4.53 8.05 -7.23
C MET A 22 -4.83 9.36 -7.98
N PRO A 23 -3.88 10.02 -8.67
CA PRO A 23 -4.12 11.31 -9.34
C PRO A 23 -4.96 11.17 -10.62
N ILE A 24 -5.32 9.95 -11.04
CA ILE A 24 -6.10 9.74 -12.26
C ILE A 24 -7.59 10.02 -11.95
N PRO A 25 -8.30 10.79 -12.81
CA PRO A 25 -9.62 11.34 -12.50
C PRO A 25 -10.68 10.39 -11.92
N LEU A 26 -11.42 10.96 -10.96
CA LEU A 26 -12.70 10.58 -10.34
C LEU A 26 -12.96 9.09 -10.04
N PHE A 27 -13.12 8.27 -11.07
CA PHE A 27 -13.48 6.86 -10.90
C PHE A 27 -12.25 5.98 -10.68
N VAL A 28 -11.13 6.32 -11.33
CA VAL A 28 -9.90 5.52 -11.29
C VAL A 28 -9.13 5.77 -10.01
N GLY A 29 -8.94 7.03 -9.60
CA GLY A 29 -8.25 7.36 -8.36
C GLY A 29 -8.93 6.77 -7.11
N LEU A 30 -10.27 6.80 -7.07
CA LEU A 30 -11.03 6.31 -5.92
C LEU A 30 -11.13 4.78 -5.89
N ILE A 31 -11.48 4.13 -7.01
CA ILE A 31 -11.64 2.68 -7.07
C ILE A 31 -10.29 1.97 -7.20
N LEU A 32 -9.46 2.37 -8.17
CA LEU A 32 -8.16 1.73 -8.37
C LEU A 32 -7.16 2.22 -7.32
N GLY A 33 -7.03 3.53 -7.10
CA GLY A 33 -6.10 4.05 -6.08
C GLY A 33 -6.50 3.62 -4.66
N GLY A 34 -7.74 3.90 -4.25
CA GLY A 34 -8.28 3.52 -2.94
C GLY A 34 -8.40 2.02 -2.72
N GLY A 35 -8.89 1.27 -3.72
CA GLY A 35 -9.01 -0.18 -3.64
C GLY A 35 -7.66 -0.90 -3.56
N LEU A 36 -6.68 -0.49 -4.37
CA LEU A 36 -5.31 -1.01 -4.27
C LEU A 36 -4.67 -0.64 -2.93
N ALA A 37 -4.90 0.58 -2.43
CA ALA A 37 -4.41 0.97 -1.11
C ALA A 37 -5.02 0.10 0.01
N ALA A 38 -6.31 -0.24 -0.06
CA ALA A 38 -6.93 -1.15 0.91
C ALA A 38 -6.28 -2.54 0.89
N ILE A 39 -6.06 -3.10 -0.30
CA ILE A 39 -5.37 -4.40 -0.47
C ILE A 39 -3.93 -4.32 0.06
N ALA A 40 -3.20 -3.25 -0.27
CA ALA A 40 -1.85 -3.02 0.20
C ALA A 40 -1.78 -2.93 1.73
N ALA A 41 -2.76 -2.28 2.37
CA ALA A 41 -2.84 -2.19 3.83
C ALA A 41 -2.95 -3.58 4.47
N ILE A 42 -3.86 -4.41 3.95
CA ILE A 42 -4.05 -5.79 4.43
C ILE A 42 -2.77 -6.60 4.26
N LEU A 43 -2.14 -6.53 3.08
CA LEU A 43 -0.89 -7.24 2.80
C LEU A 43 0.27 -6.73 3.66
N ALA A 44 0.33 -5.43 3.96
CA ALA A 44 1.35 -4.86 4.82
C ALA A 44 1.23 -5.37 6.26
N VAL A 45 0.01 -5.47 6.78
CA VAL A 45 -0.27 -6.05 8.10
C VAL A 45 0.16 -7.53 8.13
N ILE A 46 -0.26 -8.33 7.15
CA ILE A 46 0.16 -9.74 7.03
C ILE A 46 1.69 -9.84 6.91
N GLY A 47 2.30 -8.97 6.11
CA GLY A 47 3.74 -8.87 5.91
C GLY A 47 4.48 -8.61 7.21
N LEU A 48 4.03 -7.64 8.01
CA LEU A 48 4.60 -7.30 9.31
C LEU A 48 4.57 -8.48 10.28
N PHE A 49 3.42 -9.15 10.41
CA PHE A 49 3.31 -10.33 11.28
C PHE A 49 4.24 -11.45 10.82
N LYS A 50 4.27 -11.77 9.51
CA LYS A 50 5.16 -12.80 8.97
C LYS A 50 6.64 -12.44 9.12
N SER A 51 6.98 -11.16 9.03
CA SER A 51 8.35 -10.69 9.21
C SER A 51 8.87 -10.84 10.64
N ARG A 52 8.01 -10.85 11.66
CA ARG A 52 8.41 -11.16 13.05
C ARG A 52 9.02 -12.56 13.14
N HIS A 53 8.39 -13.56 12.52
CA HIS A 53 8.86 -14.94 12.51
C HIS A 53 10.06 -15.18 11.57
N ALA A 54 10.39 -14.21 10.72
CA ALA A 54 11.49 -14.28 9.75
C ALA A 54 12.75 -13.49 10.17
N GLY A 55 12.85 -13.10 11.45
CA GLY A 55 13.96 -12.29 11.96
C GLY A 55 13.99 -10.87 11.38
N GLY A 56 12.81 -10.27 11.17
CA GLY A 56 12.65 -8.91 10.65
C GLY A 56 12.72 -8.78 9.12
N ARG A 57 12.96 -9.88 8.39
CA ARG A 57 12.99 -9.85 6.91
C ARG A 57 11.61 -9.50 6.34
N GLY A 58 11.52 -8.34 5.69
CA GLY A 58 10.29 -7.82 5.07
C GLY A 58 9.58 -6.71 5.86
N ILE A 59 10.11 -6.28 7.01
CA ILE A 59 9.54 -5.14 7.74
C ILE A 59 9.62 -3.87 6.89
N ALA A 60 10.79 -3.56 6.33
CA ALA A 60 10.99 -2.35 5.53
C ALA A 60 9.97 -2.17 4.38
N PRO A 61 9.80 -3.14 3.45
CA PRO A 61 8.80 -2.99 2.38
C PRO A 61 7.36 -2.92 2.92
N ALA A 62 7.03 -3.60 4.02
CA ALA A 62 5.70 -3.51 4.63
C ALA A 62 5.42 -2.13 5.25
N VAL A 63 6.40 -1.53 5.95
CA VAL A 63 6.26 -0.18 6.51
C VAL A 63 6.11 0.84 5.39
N VAL A 64 6.89 0.74 4.32
CA VAL A 64 6.78 1.66 3.18
C VAL A 64 5.42 1.50 2.48
N ALA A 65 4.89 0.28 2.37
CA ALA A 65 3.53 0.05 1.86
C ALA A 65 2.48 0.80 2.70
N ILE A 66 2.59 0.79 4.04
CA ILE A 66 1.68 1.55 4.92
C ILE A 66 1.77 3.04 4.64
N VAL A 67 2.99 3.58 4.44
CA VAL A 67 3.16 4.98 4.08
C VAL A 67 2.44 5.31 2.77
N PHE A 68 2.55 4.44 1.74
CA PHE A 68 1.80 4.63 0.50
C PHE A 68 0.29 4.67 0.73
N VAL A 69 -0.25 3.75 1.52
CA VAL A 69 -1.67 3.73 1.87
C VAL A 69 -2.11 5.03 2.55
N LEU A 70 -1.32 5.53 3.51
CA LEU A 70 -1.64 6.78 4.22
C LEU A 70 -1.59 7.99 3.28
N LEU A 71 -0.62 8.03 2.37
CA LEU A 71 -0.52 9.08 1.36
C LEU A 71 -1.69 9.02 0.37
N THR A 72 -2.07 7.82 -0.09
CA THR A 72 -3.23 7.63 -0.97
C THR A 72 -4.52 8.07 -0.27
N TYR A 73 -4.71 7.66 0.99
CA TYR A 73 -5.86 8.07 1.78
C TYR A 73 -5.89 9.60 1.98
N GLY A 74 -4.78 10.20 2.43
CA GLY A 74 -4.68 11.65 2.61
C GLY A 74 -4.93 12.42 1.33
N GLY A 75 -4.38 11.97 0.21
CA GLY A 75 -4.60 12.59 -1.10
C GLY A 75 -6.05 12.50 -1.58
N ILE A 76 -6.71 11.36 -1.38
CA ILE A 76 -8.15 11.20 -1.66
C ILE A 76 -8.99 12.06 -0.72
N SER A 77 -8.72 12.05 0.58
CA SER A 77 -9.51 12.77 1.59
C SER A 77 -9.38 14.29 1.50
N ILE A 78 -8.22 14.82 1.08
CA ILE A 78 -7.95 16.27 1.04
C ILE A 78 -8.19 16.85 -0.36
N GLY A 79 -7.81 16.14 -1.43
CA GLY A 79 -7.92 16.64 -2.81
C GLY A 79 -8.93 15.88 -3.68
N GLY A 80 -9.05 14.56 -3.51
CA GLY A 80 -9.87 13.66 -4.33
C GLY A 80 -11.38 13.69 -4.07
N GLY A 81 -11.83 14.09 -2.87
CA GLY A 81 -13.26 14.13 -2.52
C GLY A 81 -13.95 15.48 -2.75
N VAL A 82 -13.21 16.52 -3.16
CA VAL A 82 -13.71 17.91 -3.24
C VAL A 82 -13.51 18.54 -4.64
N ILE A 83 -12.46 18.17 -5.38
CA ILE A 83 -12.08 18.83 -6.65
C ILE A 83 -12.04 17.85 -7.85
N TRP A 84 -11.91 16.55 -7.59
CA TRP A 84 -12.15 15.53 -8.60
C TRP A 84 -13.63 15.23 -8.62
#